data_AF-A0AAW0SB01-F1
#
_entry.id   AF-A0AAW0SB01-F1
#
_cell.length_a   1.000
_cell.length_b   1.000
_cell.length_c   1.000
_cell.angle_alpha   90.00
_cell.angle_beta   90.00
_cell.angle_gamma   90.00
#
_symmetry.space_group_name_H-M   'P 1'
#
loop_
_entity.id
_entity.type
_entity.pdbx_description
1 polymer ?
#
loop_
_entity_poly.entity_id
_entity_poly.type
_entity_poly.pdbx_seq_one_letter_code
_entity_poly.pdbx_strand_id
1 'polypeptide(L)'
;MVNFSLQRGLQASRSKVIYFRHNDLGHLEELLEAQERQDAKDPKRANATRKFVVVEGIYMNTGRLCDLPGLVTLRQRYRLRLFLDEAVSFATLGSHCRGITDHFNVPMKEVDLLMGTLEGAGGCAGGFCVGTKFVVEHQRLSGLGYCFSASLPPMLAAASIKAVDLLEREGPELVEALQRACTHTHTALTATLPDSVEVGGDEISPIKHLRLTRPCSDDEAEVILRQVVEQAQEEGVALTVAAYLRAQEREAPRPSIRVSVSAALSQEEIENAVGAISRAFQKKPANVDILGYKKSQLVALGYNLPLFPHNGSGGQHYPPVLIFLVSLHHALLRSHPARHKTFVRGATPPESSEVPGSPKMPKNKKNKPAAAVAMTPASTQEDDETSVASDQTESTVQLSDDEGVSEEEAYEQKVREAMDLALEKSVHTRINALTALTTALQKRVLTGFLGEHHGTLLDLVERSLKKGRGAEQVAAARLASLLVLSLSSMPEVEEVYQALCPILTRCCD
;
A
#
# COMPACT_ATOMS: atom_id res chain seq x y z
N MET A 1 18.31 8.30 5.75
CA MET A 1 17.78 7.77 7.02
C MET A 1 16.80 6.65 6.74
N VAL A 2 16.57 5.74 7.70
CA VAL A 2 15.48 4.75 7.61
C VAL A 2 14.11 5.41 7.84
N ASN A 3 13.03 4.76 7.43
CA ASN A 3 11.66 5.24 7.57
C ASN A 3 11.26 5.56 9.02
N PHE A 4 10.18 6.34 9.18
CA PHE A 4 9.78 6.86 10.50
C PHE A 4 9.36 5.75 11.48
N SER A 5 8.71 4.69 11.01
CA SER A 5 8.29 3.56 11.86
C SER A 5 9.49 2.84 12.47
N LEU A 6 10.54 2.59 11.68
CA LEU A 6 11.82 2.06 12.18
C LEU A 6 12.47 3.01 13.18
N GLN A 7 12.46 4.32 12.93
CA GLN A 7 12.99 5.30 13.89
C GLN A 7 12.25 5.25 15.24
N ARG A 8 10.91 5.11 15.23
CA ARG A 8 10.12 4.94 16.46
C ARG A 8 10.47 3.61 17.16
N GLY A 9 10.64 2.53 16.41
CA GLY A 9 11.08 1.24 16.94
C GLY A 9 12.45 1.32 17.62
N LEU A 10 13.42 1.99 16.98
CA LEU A 10 14.74 2.26 17.54
C LEU A 10 14.66 3.08 18.83
N GLN A 11 13.82 4.12 18.87
CA GLN A 11 13.57 4.90 20.09
C GLN A 11 12.97 4.04 21.21
N ALA A 12 11.96 3.23 20.89
CA ALA A 12 11.31 2.34 21.85
C ALA A 12 12.25 1.26 22.41
N SER A 13 13.24 0.83 21.62
CA SER A 13 14.23 -0.18 22.03
C SER A 13 15.13 0.27 23.19
N ARG A 14 15.27 1.59 23.42
CA ARG A 14 16.20 2.21 24.38
C ARG A 14 17.67 1.77 24.22
N SER A 15 18.02 1.25 23.05
CA SER A 15 19.38 0.83 22.73
C SER A 15 20.26 2.03 22.40
N LYS A 16 21.60 1.86 22.45
CA LYS A 16 22.53 2.83 21.88
C LYS A 16 22.41 2.79 20.36
N VAL A 17 21.82 3.82 19.77
CA VAL A 17 21.64 3.93 18.31
C VAL A 17 22.80 4.71 17.71
N ILE A 18 23.44 4.13 16.69
CA ILE A 18 24.48 4.76 15.89
C ILE A 18 24.00 4.76 14.44
N TYR A 19 24.03 5.92 13.81
CA TYR A 19 23.59 6.08 12.42
C TYR A 19 24.81 6.14 11.51
N PHE A 20 24.73 5.43 10.38
CA PHE A 20 25.70 5.54 9.29
C PHE A 20 25.09 6.33 8.13
N ARG A 21 25.92 6.76 7.18
CA ARG A 21 25.50 7.59 6.05
C ARG A 21 24.62 6.73 5.14
N HIS A 22 23.61 7.36 4.54
CA HIS A 22 22.61 6.62 3.76
C HIS A 22 23.27 5.80 2.64
N ASN A 23 23.03 4.49 2.66
CA ASN A 23 23.56 3.50 1.72
C ASN A 23 25.11 3.48 1.60
N ASP A 24 25.83 3.93 2.63
CA ASP A 24 27.30 3.99 2.66
C ASP A 24 27.87 2.89 3.57
N LEU A 25 28.24 1.75 2.98
CA LEU A 25 28.85 0.63 3.71
C LEU A 25 30.26 0.93 4.22
N GLY A 26 30.99 1.85 3.59
CA GLY A 26 32.30 2.28 4.07
C GLY A 26 32.19 3.00 5.41
N HIS A 27 31.22 3.92 5.53
CA HIS A 27 30.95 4.58 6.82
C HIS A 27 30.46 3.58 7.88
N LEU A 28 29.62 2.62 7.49
CA LEU A 28 29.20 1.56 8.40
C LEU A 28 30.40 0.77 8.92
N GLU A 29 31.32 0.37 8.04
CA GLU A 29 32.54 -0.34 8.42
C GLU A 29 33.44 0.50 9.35
N GLU A 30 33.68 1.77 9.04
CA GLU A 30 34.42 2.70 9.91
C GLU A 30 33.85 2.76 11.33
N LEU A 31 32.51 2.82 11.45
CA LEU A 31 31.81 2.83 12.74
C LEU A 31 31.92 1.49 13.47
N LEU A 32 31.89 0.38 12.74
CA LEU A 32 32.04 -0.96 13.31
C LEU A 32 33.47 -1.20 13.81
N GLU A 33 34.49 -0.76 13.09
CA GLU A 33 35.88 -0.79 13.54
C GLU A 33 36.09 0.10 14.77
N ALA A 34 35.48 1.28 14.79
CA ALA A 34 35.51 2.15 15.97
C ALA A 34 34.85 1.47 17.18
N GLN A 35 33.75 0.75 16.97
CA GLN A 35 33.09 -0.01 18.02
C GLN A 35 33.94 -1.22 18.46
N GLU A 36 34.63 -1.91 17.56
CA GLU A 36 35.55 -3.01 17.91
C GLU A 36 36.72 -2.51 18.77
N ARG A 37 37.30 -1.35 18.44
CA ARG A 37 38.31 -0.68 19.27
C ARG A 37 37.79 -0.32 20.67
N GLN A 38 36.50 -0.01 20.81
CA GLN A 38 35.86 0.22 22.12
C GLN A 38 35.61 -1.10 22.85
N ASP A 39 35.11 -2.11 22.16
CA ASP A 39 34.83 -3.45 22.70
C ASP A 39 36.11 -4.10 23.25
N ALA A 40 37.27 -3.88 22.61
CA ALA A 40 38.57 -4.35 23.08
C ALA A 40 38.97 -3.79 24.47
N LYS A 41 38.44 -2.64 24.88
CA LYS A 41 38.72 -2.03 26.20
C LYS A 41 37.93 -2.69 27.32
N ASP A 42 36.79 -3.29 27.02
CA ASP A 42 35.95 -4.04 27.98
C ASP A 42 35.36 -5.29 27.32
N PRO A 43 36.16 -6.37 27.20
CA PRO A 43 35.73 -7.60 26.53
C PRO A 43 34.53 -8.28 27.22
N LYS A 44 34.39 -8.12 28.54
CA LYS A 44 33.28 -8.70 29.31
C LYS A 44 31.96 -8.07 28.88
N ARG A 45 31.91 -6.73 28.82
CA ARG A 45 30.74 -6.00 28.33
C ARG A 45 30.49 -6.28 26.84
N ALA A 46 31.54 -6.33 26.02
CA ALA A 46 31.42 -6.60 24.59
C ALA A 46 30.73 -7.95 24.32
N ASN A 47 31.12 -9.02 25.03
CA ASN A 47 30.52 -10.35 24.88
C ASN A 47 29.04 -10.40 25.29
N ALA A 48 28.62 -9.58 26.25
CA ALA A 48 27.22 -9.46 26.66
C ALA A 48 26.41 -8.57 25.70
N THR A 49 27.06 -7.65 24.99
CA THR A 49 26.39 -6.69 24.10
C THR A 49 25.98 -7.36 22.80
N ARG A 50 24.77 -7.07 22.33
CA ARG A 50 24.25 -7.56 21.05
C ARG A 50 24.26 -6.40 20.07
N LYS A 51 24.83 -6.62 18.89
CA LYS A 51 24.94 -5.62 17.82
C LYS A 51 23.92 -5.95 16.73
N PHE A 52 23.14 -4.95 16.34
CA PHE A 52 22.10 -5.06 15.33
C PHE A 52 22.36 -4.02 14.24
N VAL A 53 22.13 -4.39 12.99
CA VAL A 53 22.08 -3.49 11.85
C VAL A 53 20.67 -3.54 11.29
N VAL A 54 20.06 -2.37 11.08
CA VAL A 54 18.67 -2.22 10.65
C VAL A 54 18.66 -1.41 9.36
N VAL A 55 18.09 -1.96 8.30
CA VAL A 55 18.04 -1.35 6.97
C VAL A 55 16.69 -1.59 6.31
N GLU A 56 16.40 -0.84 5.25
CA GLU A 56 15.27 -1.11 4.35
C GLU A 56 15.80 -1.76 3.07
N GLY A 57 15.03 -2.70 2.48
CA GLY A 57 15.33 -3.33 1.20
C GLY A 57 15.34 -2.31 0.07
N ILE A 58 14.24 -1.58 -0.11
CA ILE A 58 14.18 -0.30 -0.81
C ILE A 58 13.85 0.79 0.20
N TYR A 59 14.71 1.80 0.31
CA TYR A 59 14.50 2.92 1.21
C TYR A 59 13.34 3.81 0.74
N MET A 60 12.23 3.83 1.48
CA MET A 60 10.99 4.54 1.08
C MET A 60 11.21 6.02 0.75
N ASN A 61 12.19 6.66 1.40
CA ASN A 61 12.45 8.10 1.27
C ASN A 61 13.36 8.47 0.08
N THR A 62 13.95 7.48 -0.58
CA THR A 62 14.91 7.71 -1.67
C THR A 62 14.65 6.86 -2.90
N GLY A 63 13.94 5.73 -2.76
CA GLY A 63 13.76 4.75 -3.82
C GLY A 63 15.04 3.97 -4.15
N ARG A 64 16.08 4.03 -3.32
CA ARG A 64 17.32 3.27 -3.53
C ARG A 64 17.25 1.91 -2.87
N LEU A 65 17.83 0.91 -3.52
CA LEU A 65 18.02 -0.43 -2.99
C LEU A 65 19.21 -0.43 -2.02
N CYS A 66 19.13 -1.20 -0.94
CA CYS A 66 20.30 -1.46 -0.10
C CYS A 66 21.27 -2.43 -0.76
N ASP A 67 22.57 -2.28 -0.50
CA ASP A 67 23.59 -3.28 -0.84
C ASP A 67 23.52 -4.44 0.18
N LEU A 68 22.54 -5.34 -0.02
CA LEU A 68 22.35 -6.50 0.85
C LEU A 68 23.56 -7.45 0.85
N PRO A 69 24.20 -7.80 -0.30
CA PRO A 69 25.41 -8.63 -0.29
C PRO A 69 26.55 -8.04 0.55
N GLY A 70 26.80 -6.73 0.43
CA GLY A 70 27.79 -6.03 1.26
C GLY A 70 27.43 -6.05 2.74
N LEU A 71 26.14 -5.85 3.07
CA LEU A 71 25.65 -5.96 4.46
C LEU A 71 25.83 -7.35 5.04
N VAL A 72 25.59 -8.42 4.26
CA VAL A 72 25.82 -9.81 4.70
C VAL A 72 27.30 -10.05 4.98
N THR A 73 28.19 -9.51 4.15
CA THR A 73 29.64 -9.59 4.35
C THR A 73 30.05 -8.94 5.69
N LEU A 74 29.58 -7.71 5.95
CA LEU A 74 29.84 -7.01 7.21
C LEU A 74 29.17 -7.71 8.40
N ARG A 75 27.96 -8.26 8.22
CA ARG A 75 27.27 -9.04 9.24
C ARG A 75 28.12 -10.21 9.72
N GLN A 76 28.69 -10.97 8.80
CA GLN A 76 29.54 -12.13 9.12
C GLN A 76 30.85 -11.70 9.80
N ARG A 77 31.52 -10.67 9.28
CA ARG A 77 32.78 -10.15 9.84
C ARG A 77 32.61 -9.62 11.26
N TYR A 78 31.58 -8.80 11.50
CA TYR A 78 31.39 -8.09 12.77
C TYR A 78 30.36 -8.73 13.70
N ARG A 79 29.85 -9.93 13.35
CA ARG A 79 28.87 -10.72 14.12
C ARG A 79 27.60 -9.93 14.45
N LEU A 80 27.06 -9.25 13.44
CA LEU A 80 25.85 -8.45 13.56
C LEU A 80 24.60 -9.32 13.44
N ARG A 81 23.49 -8.82 13.98
CA ARG A 81 22.14 -9.30 13.64
C ARG A 81 21.54 -8.34 12.61
N LEU A 82 21.08 -8.87 11.48
CA LEU A 82 20.53 -8.07 10.38
C LEU A 82 19.00 -8.07 10.46
N PHE A 83 18.43 -6.90 10.69
CA PHE A 83 17.01 -6.64 10.57
C PHE A 83 16.74 -5.91 9.26
N LEU A 84 15.83 -6.44 8.48
CA LEU A 84 15.55 -5.97 7.13
C LEU A 84 14.07 -5.63 7.00
N ASP A 85 13.80 -4.38 6.65
CA ASP A 85 12.45 -3.90 6.34
C ASP A 85 12.20 -3.98 4.83
N GLU A 86 11.26 -4.82 4.42
CA GLU A 86 10.85 -5.08 3.04
C GLU A 86 9.54 -4.37 2.70
N ALA A 87 9.13 -3.33 3.42
CA ALA A 87 7.85 -2.65 3.20
C ALA A 87 7.61 -2.20 1.75
N VAL A 88 8.66 -1.81 1.03
CA VAL A 88 8.59 -1.42 -0.39
C VAL A 88 9.03 -2.54 -1.32
N SER A 89 10.01 -3.35 -0.93
CA SER A 89 10.62 -4.37 -1.77
C SER A 89 9.85 -5.70 -1.82
N PHE A 90 9.08 -6.03 -0.78
CA PHE A 90 8.20 -7.20 -0.78
C PHE A 90 7.22 -7.13 -1.97
N ALA A 91 7.17 -8.21 -2.75
CA ALA A 91 6.35 -8.33 -3.96
C ALA A 91 6.59 -7.25 -5.04
N THR A 92 7.73 -6.57 -5.00
CA THR A 92 8.17 -5.66 -6.08
C THR A 92 9.54 -6.02 -6.66
N LEU A 93 10.31 -6.85 -5.95
CA LEU A 93 11.63 -7.31 -6.37
C LEU A 93 11.77 -8.84 -6.26
N GLY A 94 12.71 -9.37 -7.06
CA GLY A 94 13.09 -10.78 -7.09
C GLY A 94 12.22 -11.63 -8.01
N SER A 95 12.77 -12.71 -8.56
CA SER A 95 12.08 -13.58 -9.52
C SER A 95 10.95 -14.40 -8.90
N HIS A 96 10.93 -14.53 -7.58
CA HIS A 96 9.89 -15.18 -6.78
C HIS A 96 9.11 -14.17 -5.92
N CYS A 97 9.32 -12.86 -6.13
CA CYS A 97 8.56 -11.76 -5.52
C CYS A 97 8.71 -11.67 -3.99
N ARG A 98 9.83 -12.16 -3.46
CA ARG A 98 10.09 -12.16 -2.01
C ARG A 98 10.86 -10.93 -1.53
N GLY A 99 11.24 -10.05 -2.44
CA GLY A 99 11.89 -8.78 -2.13
C GLY A 99 13.40 -8.78 -2.35
N ILE A 100 14.12 -7.98 -1.57
CA ILE A 100 15.52 -7.66 -1.81
C ILE A 100 16.44 -8.88 -1.63
N THR A 101 16.05 -9.81 -0.75
CA THR A 101 16.76 -11.08 -0.54
C THR A 101 16.75 -11.95 -1.79
N ASP A 102 15.59 -12.06 -2.44
CA ASP A 102 15.40 -12.81 -3.68
C ASP A 102 16.05 -12.10 -4.87
N HIS A 103 15.96 -10.77 -4.94
CA HIS A 103 16.66 -9.97 -5.96
C HIS A 103 18.17 -10.23 -6.01
N PHE A 104 18.83 -10.28 -4.86
CA PHE A 104 20.27 -10.53 -4.77
C PHE A 104 20.64 -12.01 -4.61
N ASN A 105 19.67 -12.93 -4.67
CA ASN A 105 19.86 -14.36 -4.38
C ASN A 105 20.53 -14.62 -3.01
N VAL A 106 20.25 -13.77 -2.02
CA VAL A 106 20.74 -13.90 -0.65
C VAL A 106 19.82 -14.85 0.10
N PRO A 107 20.34 -15.97 0.66
CA PRO A 107 19.51 -16.89 1.43
C PRO A 107 18.84 -16.21 2.63
N MET A 108 17.55 -16.46 2.85
CA MET A 108 16.78 -15.90 3.98
C MET A 108 17.43 -16.10 5.35
N LYS A 109 18.25 -17.13 5.54
CA LYS A 109 19.00 -17.40 6.78
C LYS A 109 20.06 -16.34 7.12
N GLU A 110 20.46 -15.51 6.16
CA GLU A 110 21.40 -14.41 6.40
C GLU A 110 20.72 -13.19 7.03
N VAL A 111 19.38 -13.15 7.03
CA VAL A 111 18.56 -12.11 7.65
C VAL A 111 17.95 -12.66 8.93
N ASP A 112 18.21 -12.02 10.07
CA ASP A 112 17.78 -12.51 11.39
C ASP A 112 16.30 -12.19 11.68
N LEU A 113 15.81 -11.06 11.16
CA LEU A 113 14.41 -10.65 11.21
C LEU A 113 14.09 -9.85 9.96
N LEU A 114 13.12 -10.34 9.18
CA LEU A 114 12.51 -9.60 8.09
C LEU A 114 11.19 -9.01 8.59
N MET A 115 10.90 -7.78 8.24
CA MET A 115 9.61 -7.14 8.50
C MET A 115 9.06 -6.54 7.21
N GLY A 116 7.75 -6.45 7.09
CA GLY A 116 7.10 -5.91 5.91
C GLY A 116 5.67 -5.49 6.19
N THR A 117 5.05 -4.86 5.19
CA THR A 117 3.66 -4.41 5.24
C THR A 117 2.82 -5.15 4.21
N LEU A 118 1.53 -5.33 4.52
CA LEU A 118 0.50 -5.81 3.59
C LEU A 118 -0.21 -4.66 2.89
N GLU A 119 0.13 -3.41 3.22
CA GLU A 119 -0.51 -2.19 2.67
C GLU A 119 -0.04 -1.84 1.26
N GLY A 120 1.18 -2.23 0.89
CA GLY A 120 1.73 -2.01 -0.45
C GLY A 120 1.19 -3.05 -1.44
N ALA A 121 2.08 -3.94 -1.89
CA ALA A 121 1.75 -4.99 -2.85
C ALA A 121 0.70 -6.01 -2.34
N GLY A 122 0.50 -6.11 -1.02
CA GLY A 122 -0.54 -6.95 -0.42
C GLY A 122 -1.96 -6.40 -0.56
N GLY A 123 -2.13 -5.11 -0.95
CA GLY A 123 -3.44 -4.49 -1.18
C GLY A 123 -4.39 -4.52 0.02
N CYS A 124 -3.87 -4.68 1.23
CA CYS A 124 -4.66 -4.84 2.45
C CYS A 124 -4.14 -3.93 3.58
N ALA A 125 -4.31 -4.31 4.84
CA ALA A 125 -3.74 -3.59 5.98
C ALA A 125 -3.04 -4.56 6.93
N GLY A 126 -2.06 -4.03 7.66
CA GLY A 126 -1.29 -4.78 8.64
C GLY A 126 0.14 -5.02 8.21
N GLY A 127 0.92 -5.60 9.13
CA GLY A 127 2.33 -5.90 8.91
C GLY A 127 2.67 -7.31 9.38
N PHE A 128 3.80 -7.80 8.92
CA PHE A 128 4.30 -9.12 9.25
C PHE A 128 5.77 -9.08 9.62
N CYS A 129 6.20 -10.11 10.33
CA CYS A 129 7.60 -10.36 10.63
C CYS A 129 7.90 -11.82 10.31
N VAL A 130 9.03 -12.07 9.65
CA VAL A 130 9.53 -13.40 9.32
C VAL A 130 10.88 -13.60 9.98
N GLY A 131 11.07 -14.74 10.60
CA GLY A 131 12.31 -15.12 11.25
C GLY A 131 12.24 -16.56 11.73
N THR A 132 13.24 -16.98 12.51
CA THR A 132 13.18 -18.29 13.15
C THR A 132 11.98 -18.39 14.09
N LYS A 133 11.47 -19.61 14.31
CA LYS A 133 10.39 -19.86 15.26
C LYS A 133 10.65 -19.20 16.63
N PHE A 134 11.88 -19.30 17.13
CA PHE A 134 12.30 -18.69 18.38
C PHE A 134 12.14 -17.17 18.39
N VAL A 135 12.57 -16.49 17.32
CA VAL A 135 12.44 -15.03 17.20
C VAL A 135 10.97 -14.61 17.12
N VAL A 136 10.17 -15.32 16.31
CA VAL A 136 8.74 -15.02 16.15
C VAL A 136 7.96 -15.27 17.44
N GLU A 137 8.18 -16.40 18.13
CA GLU A 137 7.54 -16.70 19.41
C GLU A 137 7.93 -15.68 20.48
N HIS A 138 9.20 -15.27 20.53
CA HIS A 138 9.64 -14.23 21.46
C HIS A 138 8.90 -12.91 21.22
N GLN A 139 8.73 -12.50 19.96
CA GLN A 139 7.97 -11.30 19.60
C GLN A 139 6.49 -11.42 19.96
N ARG A 140 5.87 -12.59 19.77
CA ARG A 140 4.46 -12.82 20.13
C ARG A 140 4.20 -12.77 21.63
N LEU A 141 5.18 -13.16 22.45
CA LEU A 141 5.05 -13.18 23.91
C LEU A 141 5.50 -11.87 24.57
N SER A 142 6.47 -11.17 23.98
CA SER A 142 7.15 -10.02 24.61
C SER A 142 6.88 -8.69 23.90
N GLY A 143 6.39 -8.72 22.66
CA GLY A 143 6.11 -7.54 21.86
C GLY A 143 4.86 -6.82 22.38
N LEU A 144 5.04 -5.71 23.09
CA LEU A 144 3.93 -4.92 23.65
C LEU A 144 2.88 -4.54 22.59
N GLY A 145 3.33 -4.16 21.39
CA GLY A 145 2.42 -3.82 20.29
C GLY A 145 1.62 -5.00 19.75
N TYR A 146 2.11 -6.24 19.91
CA TYR A 146 1.39 -7.44 19.54
C TYR A 146 0.43 -7.88 20.66
N CYS A 147 0.88 -7.88 21.92
CA CYS A 147 0.08 -8.36 23.05
C CYS A 147 -1.08 -7.43 23.43
N PHE A 148 -0.93 -6.12 23.23
CA PHE A 148 -1.90 -5.11 23.67
C PHE A 148 -2.61 -4.38 22.52
N SER A 149 -2.59 -4.97 21.33
CA SER A 149 -3.39 -4.50 20.19
C SER A 149 -4.44 -5.53 19.80
N ALA A 150 -5.56 -5.07 19.25
CA ALA A 150 -6.56 -5.95 18.67
C ALA A 150 -5.97 -6.67 17.43
N SER A 151 -6.37 -7.92 17.21
CA SER A 151 -5.98 -8.65 16.01
C SER A 151 -6.56 -7.99 14.74
N LEU A 152 -5.91 -8.24 13.60
CA LEU A 152 -6.41 -7.81 12.30
C LEU A 152 -7.85 -8.35 12.08
N PRO A 153 -8.80 -7.54 11.60
CA PRO A 153 -10.15 -7.98 11.26
C PRO A 153 -10.14 -9.21 10.32
N PRO A 154 -11.03 -10.21 10.52
CA PRO A 154 -11.04 -11.44 9.72
C PRO A 154 -11.10 -11.21 8.20
N MET A 155 -11.88 -10.21 7.74
CA MET A 155 -11.97 -9.89 6.31
C MET A 155 -10.64 -9.42 5.73
N LEU A 156 -9.87 -8.61 6.47
CA LEU A 156 -8.55 -8.14 6.03
C LEU A 156 -7.52 -9.29 6.08
N ALA A 157 -7.62 -10.18 7.06
CA ALA A 157 -6.80 -11.39 7.09
C ALA A 157 -7.07 -12.30 5.88
N ALA A 158 -8.34 -12.52 5.53
CA ALA A 158 -8.71 -13.30 4.35
C ALA A 158 -8.23 -12.66 3.04
N ALA A 159 -8.39 -11.35 2.90
CA ALA A 159 -7.87 -10.60 1.76
C ALA A 159 -6.34 -10.71 1.65
N SER A 160 -5.63 -10.63 2.78
CA SER A 160 -4.17 -10.76 2.82
C SER A 160 -3.70 -12.17 2.44
N ILE A 161 -4.39 -13.22 2.92
CA ILE A 161 -4.11 -14.61 2.50
C ILE A 161 -4.29 -14.72 0.98
N LYS A 162 -5.40 -14.19 0.45
CA LYS A 162 -5.67 -14.25 -0.98
C LYS A 162 -4.63 -13.49 -1.81
N ALA A 163 -4.17 -12.33 -1.33
CA ALA A 163 -3.12 -11.57 -1.96
C ALA A 163 -1.81 -12.35 -2.02
N VAL A 164 -1.41 -13.01 -0.92
CA VAL A 164 -0.22 -13.88 -0.90
C VAL A 164 -0.37 -15.06 -1.86
N ASP A 165 -1.53 -15.73 -1.90
CA ASP A 165 -1.79 -16.83 -2.85
C ASP A 165 -1.64 -16.37 -4.32
N LEU A 166 -2.11 -15.16 -4.63
CA LEU A 166 -1.96 -14.57 -5.97
C LEU A 166 -0.51 -14.24 -6.27
N LEU A 167 0.23 -13.67 -5.32
CA LEU A 167 1.65 -13.39 -5.46
C LEU A 167 2.48 -14.67 -5.64
N GLU A 168 2.12 -15.78 -4.99
CA GLU A 168 2.78 -17.06 -5.21
C GLU A 168 2.54 -17.64 -6.61
N ARG A 169 1.35 -17.40 -7.19
CA ARG A 169 0.96 -17.94 -8.49
C ARG A 169 1.39 -17.07 -9.68
N GLU A 170 1.17 -15.77 -9.58
CA GLU A 170 1.27 -14.79 -10.66
C GLU A 170 2.38 -13.75 -10.40
N GLY A 171 2.98 -13.78 -9.22
CA GLY A 171 3.99 -12.81 -8.80
C GLY A 171 5.10 -12.59 -9.82
N PRO A 172 5.77 -13.63 -10.34
CA PRO A 172 6.93 -13.44 -11.23
C PRO A 172 6.59 -12.56 -12.44
N GLU A 173 5.45 -12.82 -13.09
CA GLU A 173 4.97 -12.03 -14.23
C GLU A 173 4.61 -10.60 -13.81
N LEU A 174 4.00 -10.42 -12.63
CA LEU A 174 3.65 -9.10 -12.09
C LEU A 174 4.89 -8.26 -11.75
N VAL A 175 5.93 -8.87 -11.16
CA VAL A 175 7.18 -8.18 -10.83
C VAL A 175 7.96 -7.83 -12.09
N GLU A 176 8.01 -8.73 -13.09
CA GLU A 176 8.59 -8.39 -14.39
C GLU A 176 7.86 -7.22 -15.07
N ALA A 177 6.52 -7.22 -15.07
CA ALA A 177 5.72 -6.13 -15.60
C ALA A 177 5.97 -4.83 -14.84
N LEU A 178 6.00 -4.88 -13.50
CA LEU A 178 6.32 -3.74 -12.65
C LEU A 178 7.71 -3.19 -12.97
N GLN A 179 8.73 -4.04 -13.07
CA GLN A 179 10.10 -3.61 -13.33
C GLN A 179 10.22 -2.95 -14.71
N ARG A 180 9.58 -3.51 -15.74
CA ARG A 180 9.49 -2.86 -17.06
C ARG A 180 8.86 -1.47 -16.97
N ALA A 181 7.74 -1.35 -16.25
CA ALA A 181 7.09 -0.06 -16.01
C ALA A 181 8.02 0.90 -15.24
N CYS A 182 8.71 0.44 -14.18
CA CYS A 182 9.62 1.24 -13.38
C CYS A 182 10.80 1.77 -14.18
N THR A 183 11.43 0.91 -14.99
CA THR A 183 12.51 1.27 -15.91
C THR A 183 12.02 2.29 -16.92
N HIS A 184 10.89 2.02 -17.59
CA HIS A 184 10.33 2.94 -18.56
C HIS A 184 9.99 4.31 -17.94
N THR A 185 9.32 4.33 -16.79
CA THR A 185 9.04 5.57 -16.03
C THR A 185 10.34 6.29 -15.64
N HIS A 186 11.38 5.58 -15.18
CA HIS A 186 12.66 6.19 -14.81
C HIS A 186 13.33 6.85 -16.01
N THR A 187 13.43 6.14 -17.14
CA THR A 187 14.01 6.66 -18.38
C THR A 187 13.21 7.86 -18.90
N ALA A 188 11.89 7.74 -18.95
CA ALA A 188 11.01 8.81 -19.44
C ALA A 188 11.10 10.08 -18.57
N LEU A 189 11.06 9.94 -17.23
CA LEU A 189 11.25 11.07 -16.31
C LEU A 189 12.63 11.72 -16.50
N THR A 190 13.68 10.91 -16.59
CA THR A 190 15.06 11.40 -16.73
C THR A 190 15.27 12.12 -18.06
N ALA A 191 14.64 11.65 -19.14
CA ALA A 191 14.76 12.24 -20.46
C ALA A 191 13.90 13.49 -20.68
N THR A 192 12.76 13.58 -19.98
CA THR A 192 11.72 14.60 -20.28
C THR A 192 11.67 15.73 -19.26
N LEU A 193 12.19 15.52 -18.04
CA LEU A 193 12.24 16.56 -17.03
C LEU A 193 13.40 17.54 -17.26
N PRO A 194 13.23 18.82 -16.89
CA PRO A 194 14.30 19.81 -17.01
C PRO A 194 15.44 19.52 -16.02
N ASP A 195 16.66 19.98 -16.32
CA ASP A 195 17.86 19.86 -15.46
C ASP A 195 17.68 20.46 -14.05
N SER A 196 16.64 21.29 -13.86
CA SER A 196 16.23 21.84 -12.58
C SER A 196 15.58 20.80 -11.64
N VAL A 197 15.35 19.57 -12.11
CA VAL A 197 14.70 18.48 -11.38
C VAL A 197 15.59 17.23 -11.37
N GLU A 198 15.90 16.74 -10.18
CA GLU A 198 16.60 15.49 -9.93
C GLU A 198 15.59 14.34 -9.83
N VAL A 199 15.82 13.26 -10.60
CA VAL A 199 15.07 12.00 -10.50
C VAL A 199 15.81 11.06 -9.57
N GLY A 200 15.30 10.91 -8.34
CA GLY A 200 15.84 10.00 -7.34
C GLY A 200 15.19 8.61 -7.37
N GLY A 201 15.96 7.61 -6.94
CA GLY A 201 15.56 6.21 -6.86
C GLY A 201 16.21 5.36 -7.96
N ASP A 202 16.46 4.09 -7.67
CA ASP A 202 17.09 3.19 -8.65
C ASP A 202 16.10 2.88 -9.77
N GLU A 203 16.61 2.54 -10.96
CA GLU A 203 15.82 2.36 -12.19
C GLU A 203 14.67 1.36 -12.02
N ILE A 204 14.91 0.25 -11.34
CA ILE A 204 13.90 -0.81 -11.11
C ILE A 204 13.01 -0.56 -9.89
N SER A 205 13.28 0.47 -9.08
CA SER A 205 12.47 0.76 -7.88
C SER A 205 11.08 1.26 -8.28
N PRO A 206 9.99 0.76 -7.63
CA PRO A 206 8.64 1.26 -7.84
C PRO A 206 8.40 2.65 -7.26
N ILE A 207 9.35 3.20 -6.49
CA ILE A 207 9.27 4.55 -5.93
C ILE A 207 10.35 5.42 -6.55
N LYS A 208 9.94 6.54 -7.15
CA LYS A 208 10.82 7.63 -7.59
C LYS A 208 10.55 8.89 -6.77
N HIS A 209 11.58 9.71 -6.62
CA HIS A 209 11.48 11.00 -5.94
C HIS A 209 11.95 12.12 -6.84
N LEU A 210 11.06 13.05 -7.19
CA LEU A 210 11.40 14.24 -7.98
C LEU A 210 11.75 15.38 -7.04
N ARG A 211 12.98 15.91 -7.14
CA ARG A 211 13.48 16.98 -6.25
C ARG A 211 13.97 18.17 -7.07
N LEU A 212 13.81 19.37 -6.54
CA LEU A 212 14.43 20.55 -7.15
C LEU A 212 15.95 20.51 -6.93
N THR A 213 16.73 20.70 -7.99
CA THR A 213 18.21 20.81 -7.92
C THR A 213 18.66 22.21 -7.53
N ARG A 214 17.84 23.23 -7.84
CA ARG A 214 18.15 24.63 -7.54
C ARG A 214 18.28 24.88 -6.02
N PRO A 215 19.18 25.77 -5.60
CA PRO A 215 19.23 26.21 -4.21
C PRO A 215 17.93 26.91 -3.83
N CYS A 216 17.18 26.33 -2.89
CA CYS A 216 15.98 26.91 -2.30
C CYS A 216 15.79 26.37 -0.88
N SER A 217 14.98 27.05 -0.08
CA SER A 217 14.60 26.53 1.23
C SER A 217 13.64 25.35 1.09
N ASP A 218 13.59 24.45 2.09
CA ASP A 218 12.63 23.35 2.11
C ASP A 218 11.18 23.85 2.01
N ASP A 219 10.84 24.95 2.70
CA ASP A 219 9.50 25.55 2.63
C ASP A 219 9.15 25.99 1.19
N GLU A 220 10.10 26.65 0.51
CA GLU A 220 9.92 27.12 -0.87
C GLU A 220 9.82 25.96 -1.85
N ALA A 221 10.66 24.94 -1.69
CA ALA A 221 10.60 23.73 -2.50
C ALA A 221 9.25 23.02 -2.33
N GLU A 222 8.73 22.91 -1.11
CA GLU A 222 7.44 22.28 -0.84
C GLU A 222 6.29 23.01 -1.54
N VAL A 223 6.26 24.35 -1.48
CA VAL A 223 5.22 25.15 -2.15
C VAL A 223 5.23 24.92 -3.66
N ILE A 224 6.41 24.95 -4.28
CA ILE A 224 6.54 24.76 -5.74
C ILE A 224 6.16 23.35 -6.14
N LEU A 225 6.63 22.34 -5.40
CA LEU A 225 6.27 20.96 -5.70
C LEU A 225 4.77 20.70 -5.53
N ARG A 226 4.09 21.39 -4.60
CA ARG A 226 2.63 21.32 -4.48
C ARG A 226 1.91 21.93 -5.69
N GLN A 227 2.36 23.09 -6.17
CA GLN A 227 1.82 23.69 -7.40
C GLN A 227 1.97 22.75 -8.60
N VAL A 228 3.12 22.09 -8.72
CA VAL A 228 3.36 21.08 -9.76
C VAL A 228 2.39 19.90 -9.61
N VAL A 229 2.15 19.42 -8.38
CA VAL A 229 1.18 18.34 -8.12
C VAL A 229 -0.25 18.77 -8.47
N GLU A 230 -0.68 19.96 -8.06
CA GLU A 230 -2.01 20.51 -8.36
C GLU A 230 -2.22 20.61 -9.88
N GLN A 231 -1.23 21.12 -10.59
CA GLN A 231 -1.30 21.21 -12.05
C GLN A 231 -1.30 19.84 -12.74
N ALA A 232 -0.46 18.91 -12.28
CA ALA A 232 -0.49 17.54 -12.81
C ALA A 232 -1.86 16.88 -12.56
N GLN A 233 -2.50 17.18 -11.42
CA GLN A 233 -3.83 16.70 -11.08
C GLN A 233 -4.92 17.29 -11.97
N GLU A 234 -4.83 18.57 -12.36
CA GLU A 234 -5.72 19.18 -13.38
C GLU A 234 -5.62 18.47 -14.73
N GLU A 235 -4.45 17.92 -15.07
CA GLU A 235 -4.22 17.12 -16.27
C GLU A 235 -4.53 15.61 -16.05
N GLY A 236 -5.18 15.26 -14.94
CA GLY A 236 -5.64 13.89 -14.64
C GLY A 236 -4.61 12.99 -13.96
N VAL A 237 -3.47 13.52 -13.50
CA VAL A 237 -2.39 12.75 -12.87
C VAL A 237 -2.34 12.99 -11.37
N ALA A 238 -2.78 12.00 -10.60
CA ALA A 238 -2.77 12.08 -9.13
C ALA A 238 -1.37 11.83 -8.56
N LEU A 239 -0.78 12.86 -7.94
CA LEU A 239 0.52 12.80 -7.29
C LEU A 239 0.45 13.36 -5.87
N THR A 240 1.49 13.11 -5.08
CA THR A 240 1.62 13.71 -3.75
C THR A 240 3.04 14.21 -3.51
N VAL A 241 3.16 15.35 -2.85
CA VAL A 241 4.43 15.75 -2.22
C VAL A 241 4.65 14.84 -1.02
N ALA A 242 5.83 14.24 -0.94
CA ALA A 242 6.21 13.38 0.17
C ALA A 242 6.12 14.17 1.49
N ALA A 243 5.25 13.72 2.38
CA ALA A 243 5.05 14.33 3.68
C ALA A 243 5.98 13.69 4.71
N TYR A 244 6.59 14.54 5.55
CA TYR A 244 7.48 14.12 6.64
C TYR A 244 7.09 14.83 7.93
N LEU A 245 7.23 14.14 9.05
CA LEU A 245 7.03 14.73 10.37
C LEU A 245 8.31 15.47 10.79
N ARG A 246 8.63 16.61 10.15
CA ARG A 246 9.93 17.30 10.31
C ARG A 246 10.33 17.59 11.76
N ALA A 247 9.38 17.79 12.67
CA ALA A 247 9.64 18.01 14.09
C ALA A 247 10.00 16.72 14.88
N GLN A 248 9.69 15.54 14.33
CA GLN A 248 9.86 14.25 15.00
C GLN A 248 10.85 13.34 14.28
N GLU A 249 10.91 13.39 12.96
CA GLU A 249 11.84 12.64 12.13
C GLU A 249 13.27 13.15 12.30
N ARG A 250 14.19 12.21 12.46
CA ARG A 250 15.61 12.53 12.45
C ARG A 250 16.05 12.72 11.01
N GLU A 251 16.53 13.93 10.68
CA GLU A 251 17.01 14.29 9.35
C GLU A 251 15.98 13.99 8.24
N ALA A 252 14.85 14.70 8.30
CA ALA A 252 13.82 14.61 7.26
C ALA A 252 14.42 14.90 5.88
N PRO A 253 14.10 14.09 4.84
CA PRO A 253 14.58 14.34 3.49
C PRO A 253 14.19 15.72 2.95
N ARG A 254 14.95 16.20 1.96
CA ARG A 254 14.52 17.34 1.14
C ARG A 254 13.15 17.04 0.52
N PRO A 255 12.24 18.04 0.44
CA PRO A 255 10.94 17.90 -0.21
C PRO A 255 11.06 17.29 -1.60
N SER A 256 10.09 16.46 -1.96
CA SER A 256 10.07 15.75 -3.23
C SER A 256 8.64 15.37 -3.60
N ILE A 257 8.32 15.29 -4.89
CA ILE A 257 7.13 14.56 -5.36
C ILE A 257 7.48 13.08 -5.36
N ARG A 258 6.66 12.24 -4.69
CA ARG A 258 6.84 10.79 -4.70
C ARG A 258 5.98 10.20 -5.80
N VAL A 259 6.63 9.58 -6.79
CA VAL A 259 5.97 8.87 -7.88
C VAL A 259 6.01 7.39 -7.55
N SER A 260 4.83 6.77 -7.49
CA SER A 260 4.68 5.32 -7.27
C SER A 260 4.24 4.65 -8.56
N VAL A 261 4.99 3.66 -9.01
CA VAL A 261 4.73 2.92 -10.25
C VAL A 261 3.99 1.62 -9.92
N SER A 262 3.02 1.26 -10.76
CA SER A 262 2.24 0.02 -10.64
C SER A 262 2.40 -0.84 -11.89
N ALA A 263 2.34 -2.16 -11.72
CA ALA A 263 2.32 -3.12 -12.83
C ALA A 263 1.09 -2.96 -13.75
N ALA A 264 0.04 -2.30 -13.27
CA ALA A 264 -1.19 -2.07 -14.03
C ALA A 264 -1.10 -0.90 -15.02
N LEU A 265 -0.06 -0.06 -14.94
CA LEU A 265 0.09 1.08 -15.83
C LEU A 265 0.58 0.64 -17.20
N SER A 266 -0.15 1.03 -18.24
CA SER A 266 0.29 0.88 -19.62
C SER A 266 1.39 1.86 -19.97
N GLN A 267 2.12 1.57 -21.06
CA GLN A 267 3.19 2.47 -21.53
C GLN A 267 2.63 3.86 -21.90
N GLU A 268 1.48 3.91 -22.56
CA GLU A 268 0.81 5.17 -22.93
C GLU A 268 0.40 5.99 -21.70
N GLU A 269 -0.13 5.35 -20.65
CA GLU A 269 -0.47 6.03 -19.38
C GLU A 269 0.78 6.60 -18.70
N ILE A 270 1.91 5.88 -18.75
CA ILE A 270 3.19 6.37 -18.22
C ILE A 270 3.67 7.58 -19.01
N GLU A 271 3.66 7.51 -20.35
CA GLU A 271 4.09 8.61 -21.21
C GLU A 271 3.22 9.86 -21.03
N ASN A 272 1.89 9.68 -20.95
CA ASN A 272 0.94 10.75 -20.67
C ASN A 272 1.19 11.38 -19.29
N ALA A 273 1.39 10.56 -18.25
CA ALA A 273 1.65 11.04 -16.91
C ALA A 273 2.99 11.81 -16.82
N VAL A 274 4.05 11.27 -17.43
CA VAL A 274 5.37 11.94 -17.49
C VAL A 274 5.28 13.25 -18.27
N GLY A 275 4.52 13.27 -19.37
CA GLY A 275 4.26 14.49 -20.15
C GLY A 275 3.58 15.58 -19.32
N ALA A 276 2.54 15.23 -18.56
CA ALA A 276 1.84 16.16 -17.68
C ALA A 276 2.76 16.71 -16.57
N ILE A 277 3.56 15.83 -15.94
CA ILE A 277 4.55 16.22 -14.94
C ILE A 277 5.58 17.18 -15.54
N SER A 278 6.09 16.90 -16.75
CA SER A 278 7.08 17.77 -17.40
C SER A 278 6.49 19.14 -17.73
N ARG A 279 5.27 19.18 -18.31
CA ARG A 279 4.57 20.45 -18.55
C ARG A 279 4.32 21.22 -17.25
N ALA A 280 4.02 20.54 -16.15
CA ALA A 280 3.86 21.15 -14.84
C ALA A 280 5.15 21.79 -14.31
N PHE A 281 6.31 21.15 -14.50
CA PHE A 281 7.59 21.77 -14.16
C PHE A 281 8.00 22.92 -15.09
N GLN A 282 7.50 22.95 -16.34
CA GLN A 282 7.81 24.00 -17.31
C GLN A 282 6.93 25.25 -17.16
N LYS A 283 5.71 25.14 -16.61
CA LYS A 283 4.91 26.33 -16.31
C LYS A 283 5.63 27.17 -15.26
N LYS A 284 5.71 28.48 -15.49
CA LYS A 284 6.30 29.40 -14.51
C LYS A 284 5.49 29.30 -13.21
N PRO A 285 6.11 29.05 -12.05
CA PRO A 285 5.40 29.09 -10.79
C PRO A 285 4.82 30.50 -10.62
N ALA A 286 3.53 30.59 -10.29
CA ALA A 286 2.92 31.84 -9.89
C ALA A 286 3.72 32.42 -8.70
N ASN A 287 3.83 33.75 -8.60
CA ASN A 287 4.59 34.43 -7.54
C ASN A 287 4.37 33.74 -6.18
N VAL A 288 5.45 33.20 -5.61
CA VAL A 288 5.40 32.35 -4.41
C VAL A 288 5.13 33.22 -3.19
N ASP A 289 3.86 33.37 -2.80
CA ASP A 289 3.49 33.99 -1.51
C ASP A 289 3.63 32.98 -0.36
N ILE A 290 4.85 32.87 0.16
CA ILE A 290 5.20 32.00 1.28
C ILE A 290 4.41 32.38 2.56
N LEU A 291 4.05 33.66 2.74
CA LEU A 291 3.33 34.14 3.92
C LEU A 291 1.84 33.81 3.86
N GLY A 292 1.21 33.97 2.69
CA GLY A 292 -0.15 33.49 2.43
C GLY A 292 -0.27 31.97 2.57
N TYR A 293 0.76 31.24 2.15
CA TYR A 293 0.85 29.78 2.31
C TYR A 293 0.94 29.34 3.78
N LYS A 294 1.80 29.96 4.60
CA LYS A 294 1.86 29.64 6.05
C LYS A 294 0.53 29.95 6.75
N LYS A 295 -0.15 31.01 6.32
CA LYS A 295 -1.45 31.42 6.87
C LYS A 295 -2.56 30.42 6.50
N SER A 296 -2.59 29.94 5.26
CA SER A 296 -3.54 28.90 4.81
C SER A 296 -3.26 27.53 5.43
N GLN A 297 -2.00 27.13 5.62
CA GLN A 297 -1.66 25.91 6.37
C GLN A 297 -2.09 25.98 7.84
N LEU A 298 -1.87 27.12 8.53
CA LEU A 298 -2.33 27.31 9.91
C LEU A 298 -3.87 27.27 10.02
N VAL A 299 -4.57 27.77 9.00
CA VAL A 299 -6.04 27.69 8.91
C VAL A 299 -6.51 26.25 8.65
N ALA A 300 -5.85 25.52 7.73
CA ALA A 300 -6.15 24.12 7.42
C ALA A 300 -5.81 23.17 8.59
N LEU A 301 -4.84 23.51 9.44
CA LEU A 301 -4.49 22.81 10.68
C LEU A 301 -5.31 23.26 11.90
N GLY A 302 -6.28 24.17 11.73
CA GLY A 302 -7.24 24.55 12.79
C GLY A 302 -6.73 25.53 13.85
N TYR A 303 -5.67 26.31 13.60
CA TYR A 303 -5.05 27.20 14.60
C TYR A 303 -5.60 28.64 14.67
N ASN A 304 -6.79 28.91 14.14
CA ASN A 304 -7.52 30.16 14.42
C ASN A 304 -8.71 29.89 15.36
N LEU A 305 -8.44 29.89 16.66
CA LEU A 305 -9.47 30.16 17.67
C LEU A 305 -9.05 31.42 18.44
N PRO A 306 -9.91 32.45 18.53
CA PRO A 306 -9.66 33.57 19.42
C PRO A 306 -9.65 33.06 20.87
N LEU A 307 -8.55 33.29 21.57
CA LEU A 307 -8.45 33.10 23.02
C LEU A 307 -9.42 34.06 23.71
N PHE A 308 -10.56 33.58 24.24
CA PHE A 308 -11.34 34.27 25.28
C PHE A 308 -12.23 33.28 26.08
N PRO A 309 -12.69 33.65 27.29
CA PRO A 309 -12.40 32.93 28.53
C PRO A 309 -13.47 31.90 28.92
N HIS A 310 -13.09 31.05 29.89
CA HIS A 310 -13.98 30.17 30.64
C HIS A 310 -15.29 30.84 31.05
N ASN A 311 -16.42 30.27 30.62
CA ASN A 311 -17.58 29.99 31.47
C ASN A 311 -18.65 29.17 30.73
N GLY A 312 -19.20 28.16 31.43
CA GLY A 312 -20.62 27.77 31.30
C GLY A 312 -21.05 26.88 30.13
N SER A 313 -21.25 25.60 30.44
CA SER A 313 -22.36 24.73 29.99
C SER A 313 -22.85 24.78 28.53
N GLY A 314 -22.73 23.64 27.84
CA GLY A 314 -23.56 23.32 26.67
C GLY A 314 -22.80 22.45 25.68
N GLY A 315 -23.25 21.21 25.48
CA GLY A 315 -22.71 20.32 24.47
C GLY A 315 -23.12 20.75 23.06
N GLN A 316 -22.18 20.69 22.11
CA GLN A 316 -22.47 20.58 20.69
C GLN A 316 -21.26 20.11 19.88
N HIS A 317 -21.59 19.47 18.76
CA HIS A 317 -20.79 18.66 17.85
C HIS A 317 -19.64 19.38 17.15
N TYR A 318 -18.54 18.65 16.88
CA TYR A 318 -17.46 19.05 15.97
C TYR A 318 -17.65 18.42 14.58
N PRO A 319 -17.44 19.14 13.47
CA PRO A 319 -17.45 18.56 12.13
C PRO A 319 -16.10 17.87 11.82
N PRO A 320 -16.10 16.72 11.11
CA PRO A 320 -14.87 16.05 10.69
C PRO A 320 -14.45 16.46 9.25
N VAL A 321 -13.21 16.91 9.07
CA VAL A 321 -12.49 16.92 7.78
C VAL A 321 -11.08 16.40 8.07
N LEU A 322 -10.77 15.11 7.84
CA LEU A 322 -10.36 14.43 6.59
C LEU A 322 -8.89 14.66 6.21
N ILE A 323 -8.01 13.74 6.65
CA ILE A 323 -6.70 13.44 6.05
C ILE A 323 -6.64 11.92 5.87
N PHE A 324 -6.57 11.45 4.62
CA PHE A 324 -6.71 10.04 4.24
C PHE A 324 -5.42 9.20 4.42
N LEU A 325 -5.65 7.95 4.86
CA LEU A 325 -4.87 6.72 4.63
C LEU A 325 -3.49 6.45 5.27
N VAL A 326 -3.06 7.22 6.29
CA VAL A 326 -2.01 6.75 7.24
C VAL A 326 -2.48 6.75 8.71
N SER A 327 -3.68 7.26 8.98
CA SER A 327 -4.15 7.52 10.36
C SER A 327 -5.36 6.70 10.82
N LEU A 328 -5.80 5.69 10.08
CA LEU A 328 -6.98 4.88 10.48
C LEU A 328 -6.73 4.02 11.74
N HIS A 329 -5.48 3.83 12.18
CA HIS A 329 -5.18 3.06 13.39
C HIS A 329 -5.19 3.89 14.69
N HIS A 330 -5.06 5.22 14.62
CA HIS A 330 -4.88 6.04 15.83
C HIS A 330 -6.20 6.56 16.43
N ALA A 331 -7.30 6.50 15.69
CA ALA A 331 -8.62 6.97 16.13
C ALA A 331 -9.44 5.91 16.90
N LEU A 332 -9.20 4.61 16.65
CA LEU A 332 -9.88 3.51 17.37
C LEU A 332 -9.40 3.31 18.83
N LEU A 333 -8.32 3.99 19.25
CA LEU A 333 -7.76 3.89 20.60
C LEU A 333 -8.28 4.95 21.60
N ARG A 334 -9.20 5.84 21.20
CA ARG A 334 -9.66 6.95 22.07
C ARG A 334 -11.02 6.75 22.74
N SER A 335 -11.70 5.63 22.53
CA SER A 335 -13.00 5.36 23.15
C SER A 335 -12.93 4.29 24.25
N HIS A 336 -12.11 4.49 25.29
CA HIS A 336 -12.39 3.98 26.65
C HIS A 336 -11.41 4.55 27.70
N PRO A 337 -11.89 5.21 28.78
CA PRO A 337 -11.04 5.60 29.89
C PRO A 337 -10.92 4.42 30.87
N ALA A 338 -9.90 3.58 30.70
CA ALA A 338 -9.59 2.54 31.68
C ALA A 338 -8.53 3.05 32.68
N ARG A 339 -8.98 3.21 33.92
CA ARG A 339 -8.28 3.68 35.11
C ARG A 339 -6.90 3.05 35.31
N HIS A 340 -5.86 3.88 35.41
CA HIS A 340 -4.58 3.49 36.01
C HIS A 340 -4.78 3.13 37.49
N LYS A 341 -4.63 1.85 37.82
CA LYS A 341 -4.21 1.42 39.16
C LYS A 341 -2.84 0.79 39.03
N THR A 342 -1.86 1.47 39.61
CA THR A 342 -0.55 0.95 40.00
C THR A 342 -0.72 -0.39 40.74
N PHE A 343 -0.07 -1.45 40.25
CA PHE A 343 0.24 -2.61 41.08
C PHE A 343 1.72 -2.95 40.94
N VAL A 344 2.39 -2.92 42.09
CA VAL A 344 3.78 -3.29 42.32
C VAL A 344 3.80 -4.72 42.87
N ARG A 345 4.87 -5.44 42.53
CA ARG A 345 5.39 -6.75 43.05
C ARG A 345 4.87 -8.05 42.43
N GLY A 346 5.80 -8.70 41.73
CA GLY A 346 6.55 -9.84 42.27
C GLY A 346 5.98 -11.24 42.00
N ALA A 347 6.54 -11.94 41.02
CA ALA A 347 6.54 -13.39 40.98
C ALA A 347 7.75 -13.92 40.19
N THR A 348 8.59 -14.68 40.90
CA THR A 348 9.64 -15.57 40.40
C THR A 348 9.05 -16.74 39.58
N PRO A 349 9.82 -17.35 38.65
CA PRO A 349 9.31 -18.43 37.81
C PRO A 349 9.27 -19.77 38.58
N PRO A 350 8.32 -20.69 38.30
CA PRO A 350 8.42 -22.04 38.83
C PRO A 350 9.32 -22.91 37.95
N GLU A 351 10.10 -23.73 38.63
CA GLU A 351 10.95 -24.79 38.09
C GLU A 351 10.15 -25.95 37.49
N SER A 352 10.86 -26.71 36.66
CA SER A 352 10.51 -27.94 35.97
C SER A 352 9.84 -29.03 36.82
N SER A 353 8.81 -29.68 36.28
CA SER A 353 8.58 -31.12 36.50
C SER A 353 7.74 -31.76 35.39
N GLU A 354 8.33 -32.83 34.84
CA GLU A 354 7.76 -34.11 34.37
C GLU A 354 6.70 -34.20 33.24
N VAL A 355 7.11 -34.98 32.24
CA VAL A 355 6.35 -35.51 31.09
C VAL A 355 5.45 -36.67 31.53
N PRO A 356 4.26 -36.82 30.92
CA PRO A 356 3.88 -38.16 30.48
C PRO A 356 3.20 -38.21 29.09
N GLY A 357 3.64 -39.18 28.29
CA GLY A 357 2.73 -40.06 27.52
C GLY A 357 2.35 -39.65 26.10
N SER A 358 3.05 -40.21 25.12
CA SER A 358 2.66 -40.25 23.71
C SER A 358 1.54 -41.25 23.43
N PRO A 359 0.53 -40.93 22.59
CA PRO A 359 -0.38 -41.94 22.04
C PRO A 359 0.20 -42.61 20.78
N LYS A 360 0.17 -43.95 20.77
CA LYS A 360 0.61 -44.83 19.69
C LYS A 360 -0.34 -44.81 18.48
N MET A 361 0.22 -44.83 17.28
CA MET A 361 -0.45 -45.19 16.02
C MET A 361 -0.92 -46.67 15.99
N PRO A 362 -2.03 -47.01 15.30
CA PRO A 362 -2.28 -48.35 14.81
C PRO A 362 -1.68 -48.58 13.41
N LYS A 363 -1.06 -49.75 13.20
CA LYS A 363 -0.53 -50.23 11.92
C LYS A 363 -1.59 -50.97 11.09
N ASN A 364 -1.48 -50.77 9.77
CA ASN A 364 -2.08 -51.44 8.60
C ASN A 364 -2.51 -52.92 8.70
N LYS A 365 -3.57 -53.24 7.93
CA LYS A 365 -3.68 -54.51 7.17
C LYS A 365 -4.09 -54.23 5.70
N LYS A 366 -3.26 -54.79 4.81
CA LYS A 366 -3.29 -54.95 3.32
C LYS A 366 -4.55 -55.72 2.85
N ASN A 367 -5.03 -55.81 1.60
CA ASN A 367 -4.49 -55.73 0.22
C ASN A 367 -5.71 -55.77 -0.78
N LYS A 368 -5.85 -54.94 -1.84
CA LYS A 368 -5.44 -55.11 -3.29
C LYS A 368 -6.59 -55.62 -4.25
N PRO A 369 -6.50 -55.54 -5.60
CA PRO A 369 -6.78 -54.37 -6.49
C PRO A 369 -7.65 -54.69 -7.77
N ALA A 370 -8.00 -53.67 -8.57
CA ALA A 370 -8.26 -53.67 -10.05
C ALA A 370 -9.05 -52.38 -10.42
N ALA A 371 -8.97 -51.70 -11.56
CA ALA A 371 -8.24 -51.85 -12.82
C ALA A 371 -8.13 -50.46 -13.49
N ALA A 372 -7.11 -50.30 -14.34
CA ALA A 372 -6.90 -49.16 -15.22
C ALA A 372 -7.72 -49.27 -16.51
N VAL A 373 -8.15 -48.15 -17.09
CA VAL A 373 -8.31 -47.99 -18.55
C VAL A 373 -7.91 -46.57 -18.94
N ALA A 374 -6.95 -46.47 -19.85
CA ALA A 374 -6.64 -45.30 -20.66
C ALA A 374 -7.11 -45.59 -22.09
N MET A 375 -7.61 -44.58 -22.82
CA MET A 375 -7.42 -44.43 -24.29
C MET A 375 -7.70 -42.98 -24.71
N THR A 376 -6.86 -42.50 -25.64
CA THR A 376 -6.84 -41.19 -26.32
C THR A 376 -7.63 -41.26 -27.67
N PRO A 377 -7.45 -40.37 -28.68
CA PRO A 377 -8.48 -39.43 -29.17
C PRO A 377 -8.95 -39.70 -30.62
N ALA A 378 -10.05 -39.07 -31.07
CA ALA A 378 -10.49 -39.03 -32.48
C ALA A 378 -11.33 -37.74 -32.67
N SER A 379 -10.82 -36.72 -33.39
CA SER A 379 -10.89 -36.48 -34.85
C SER A 379 -12.16 -35.73 -35.30
N THR A 380 -11.96 -34.49 -35.76
CA THR A 380 -12.56 -33.82 -36.94
C THR A 380 -14.02 -34.08 -37.31
N GLN A 381 -14.82 -33.01 -37.32
CA GLN A 381 -15.76 -32.73 -38.40
C GLN A 381 -16.04 -31.23 -38.49
N GLU A 382 -15.80 -30.69 -39.69
CA GLU A 382 -16.18 -29.37 -40.19
C GLU A 382 -17.65 -29.37 -40.66
N ASP A 383 -18.13 -28.16 -40.91
CA ASP A 383 -19.29 -27.74 -41.71
C ASP A 383 -20.70 -27.85 -41.09
N ASP A 384 -21.31 -26.69 -40.78
CA ASP A 384 -22.24 -26.09 -41.75
C ASP A 384 -22.56 -24.63 -41.42
N GLU A 385 -22.38 -23.77 -42.43
CA GLU A 385 -22.83 -22.40 -42.49
C GLU A 385 -24.36 -22.34 -42.54
N THR A 386 -24.97 -21.49 -41.72
CA THR A 386 -26.26 -20.88 -42.08
C THR A 386 -26.27 -19.41 -41.68
N SER A 387 -25.94 -18.61 -42.69
CA SER A 387 -26.29 -17.20 -42.86
C SER A 387 -27.78 -16.95 -42.57
N VAL A 388 -28.06 -16.00 -41.68
CA VAL A 388 -29.28 -15.18 -41.73
C VAL A 388 -28.87 -13.73 -41.52
N ALA A 389 -28.82 -13.00 -42.64
CA ALA A 389 -28.71 -11.55 -42.68
C ALA A 389 -30.10 -10.92 -42.49
N SER A 390 -30.17 -9.90 -41.62
CA SER A 390 -31.13 -8.78 -41.62
C SER A 390 -30.85 -7.96 -40.36
N ASP A 391 -30.77 -6.64 -40.33
CA ASP A 391 -30.96 -5.61 -41.34
C ASP A 391 -30.29 -4.37 -40.75
N GLN A 392 -29.59 -3.59 -41.57
CA GLN A 392 -29.12 -2.27 -41.17
C GLN A 392 -30.31 -1.32 -41.20
N THR A 393 -30.62 -0.67 -40.07
CA THR A 393 -31.29 0.62 -40.08
C THR A 393 -30.35 1.64 -39.47
N GLU A 394 -29.57 2.30 -40.33
CA GLU A 394 -29.05 3.64 -40.07
C GLU A 394 -30.25 4.59 -39.97
N SER A 395 -30.60 5.00 -38.75
CA SER A 395 -31.43 6.17 -38.54
C SER A 395 -30.53 7.37 -38.30
N THR A 396 -30.31 8.16 -39.35
CA THR A 396 -29.77 9.52 -39.27
C THR A 396 -30.69 10.37 -38.40
N VAL A 397 -30.31 10.61 -37.15
CA VAL A 397 -30.91 11.67 -36.34
C VAL A 397 -30.05 12.92 -36.54
N GLN A 398 -30.61 13.89 -37.27
CA GLN A 398 -30.12 15.27 -37.22
C GLN A 398 -30.37 15.80 -35.81
N LEU A 399 -29.29 16.08 -35.07
CA LEU A 399 -29.35 16.91 -33.86
C LEU A 399 -28.78 18.27 -34.22
N SER A 400 -29.66 19.26 -34.17
CA SER A 400 -29.35 20.67 -34.15
C SER A 400 -28.38 20.99 -33.03
N ASP A 401 -27.43 21.88 -33.31
CA ASP A 401 -26.49 22.46 -32.36
C ASP A 401 -27.24 22.98 -31.12
N ASP A 402 -27.10 22.30 -29.99
CA ASP A 402 -27.43 22.85 -28.68
C ASP A 402 -26.39 22.37 -27.67
N GLU A 403 -25.66 23.36 -27.13
CA GLU A 403 -24.84 23.38 -25.92
C GLU A 403 -23.89 22.18 -25.68
N GLY A 404 -22.59 22.43 -25.86
CA GLY A 404 -21.53 21.45 -25.65
C GLY A 404 -21.51 20.84 -24.25
N VAL A 405 -21.91 19.58 -24.16
CA VAL A 405 -21.79 18.73 -22.97
C VAL A 405 -20.33 18.67 -22.54
N SER A 406 -20.05 19.00 -21.28
CA SER A 406 -18.70 18.91 -20.73
C SER A 406 -18.20 17.45 -20.76
N GLU A 407 -16.87 17.24 -20.87
CA GLU A 407 -16.29 15.89 -20.85
C GLU A 407 -16.67 15.10 -19.58
N GLU A 408 -16.98 15.80 -18.49
CA GLU A 408 -17.48 15.23 -17.24
C GLU A 408 -18.91 14.69 -17.38
N GLU A 409 -19.83 15.48 -17.92
CA GLU A 409 -21.22 15.05 -18.16
C GLU A 409 -21.29 13.87 -19.15
N ALA A 410 -20.44 13.86 -20.19
CA ALA A 410 -20.35 12.74 -21.12
C ALA A 410 -19.82 11.46 -20.44
N TYR A 411 -18.95 11.60 -19.43
CA TYR A 411 -18.45 10.47 -18.64
C TYR A 411 -19.50 9.96 -17.65
N GLU A 412 -20.19 10.86 -16.95
CA GLU A 412 -21.30 10.52 -16.06
C GLU A 412 -22.44 9.81 -16.82
N GLN A 413 -22.72 10.24 -18.05
CA GLN A 413 -23.70 9.59 -18.91
C GLN A 413 -23.34 8.12 -19.19
N LYS A 414 -22.06 7.83 -19.48
CA LYS A 414 -21.58 6.44 -19.67
C LYS A 414 -21.69 5.61 -18.39
N VAL A 415 -21.44 6.21 -17.22
CA VAL A 415 -21.62 5.51 -15.93
C VAL A 415 -23.09 5.21 -15.70
N ARG A 416 -24.00 6.14 -16.02
CA ARG A 416 -25.45 5.95 -15.92
C ARG A 416 -25.96 4.85 -16.87
N GLU A 417 -25.48 4.82 -18.10
CA GLU A 417 -25.76 3.72 -19.05
C GLU A 417 -25.28 2.36 -18.53
N ALA A 418 -24.10 2.30 -17.91
CA ALA A 418 -23.61 1.07 -17.28
C ALA A 418 -24.46 0.65 -16.08
N MET A 419 -25.02 1.59 -15.30
CA MET A 419 -25.98 1.28 -14.24
C MET A 419 -27.26 0.66 -14.78
N ASP A 420 -27.79 1.19 -15.89
CA ASP A 420 -28.99 0.64 -16.54
C ASP A 420 -28.75 -0.78 -17.08
N LEU A 421 -27.59 -1.01 -17.71
CA LEU A 421 -27.19 -2.33 -18.17
C LEU A 421 -26.99 -3.34 -17.03
N ALA A 422 -26.68 -2.88 -15.81
CA ALA A 422 -26.58 -3.74 -14.63
C ALA A 422 -27.97 -4.24 -14.13
N LEU A 423 -29.07 -3.66 -14.60
CA LEU A 423 -30.44 -4.11 -14.28
C LEU A 423 -30.98 -5.18 -15.23
N GLU A 424 -30.32 -5.35 -16.38
CA GLU A 424 -30.77 -6.22 -17.48
C GLU A 424 -30.92 -7.70 -17.11
N LYS A 425 -31.74 -8.42 -17.87
CA LYS A 425 -32.03 -9.85 -17.62
C LYS A 425 -30.83 -10.75 -17.89
N SER A 426 -29.99 -10.40 -18.86
CA SER A 426 -28.81 -11.16 -19.25
C SER A 426 -27.73 -11.12 -18.18
N VAL A 427 -27.31 -12.29 -17.69
CA VAL A 427 -26.21 -12.42 -16.70
C VAL A 427 -24.91 -11.86 -17.26
N HIS A 428 -24.61 -12.13 -18.54
CA HIS A 428 -23.40 -11.66 -19.19
C HIS A 428 -23.37 -10.13 -19.28
N THR A 429 -24.51 -9.51 -19.63
CA THR A 429 -24.66 -8.06 -19.68
C THR A 429 -24.45 -7.43 -18.30
N ARG A 430 -25.02 -8.01 -17.24
CA ARG A 430 -24.82 -7.53 -15.87
C ARG A 430 -23.37 -7.64 -15.40
N ILE A 431 -22.68 -8.74 -15.69
CA ILE A 431 -21.26 -8.92 -15.34
C ILE A 431 -20.41 -7.85 -16.04
N ASN A 432 -20.64 -7.62 -17.33
CA ASN A 432 -19.90 -6.61 -18.10
C ASN A 432 -20.19 -5.20 -17.57
N ALA A 433 -21.44 -4.90 -17.22
CA ALA A 433 -21.85 -3.64 -16.63
C ALA A 433 -21.21 -3.38 -15.26
N LEU A 434 -21.25 -4.36 -14.34
CA LEU A 434 -20.60 -4.25 -13.02
C LEU A 434 -19.08 -4.06 -13.15
N THR A 435 -18.46 -4.74 -14.12
CA THR A 435 -17.03 -4.60 -14.40
C THR A 435 -16.73 -3.21 -14.98
N ALA A 436 -17.54 -2.72 -15.91
CA ALA A 436 -17.41 -1.38 -16.47
C ALA A 436 -17.57 -0.29 -15.41
N LEU A 437 -18.53 -0.42 -14.49
CA LEU A 437 -18.68 0.47 -13.33
C LEU A 437 -17.44 0.45 -12.44
N THR A 438 -16.90 -0.74 -12.17
CA THR A 438 -15.66 -0.87 -11.37
C THR A 438 -14.50 -0.14 -12.06
N THR A 439 -14.29 -0.38 -13.36
CA THR A 439 -13.25 0.28 -14.14
C THR A 439 -13.46 1.79 -14.20
N ALA A 440 -14.70 2.26 -14.33
CA ALA A 440 -15.02 3.68 -14.39
C ALA A 440 -14.66 4.40 -13.07
N LEU A 441 -15.01 3.81 -11.93
CA LEU A 441 -14.71 4.34 -10.60
C LEU A 441 -13.22 4.22 -10.23
N GLN A 442 -12.49 3.28 -10.83
CA GLN A 442 -11.03 3.20 -10.69
C GLN A 442 -10.31 4.32 -11.46
N LYS A 443 -10.85 4.72 -12.60
CA LYS A 443 -10.26 5.76 -13.46
C LYS A 443 -10.53 7.17 -12.95
N ARG A 444 -11.73 7.44 -12.43
CA ARG A 444 -12.14 8.78 -11.97
C ARG A 444 -13.05 8.68 -10.75
N VAL A 445 -12.78 9.49 -9.73
CA VAL A 445 -13.64 9.61 -8.54
C VAL A 445 -14.74 10.63 -8.83
N LEU A 446 -15.99 10.17 -8.91
CA LEU A 446 -17.15 11.01 -9.21
C LEU A 446 -17.96 11.29 -7.94
N THR A 447 -17.47 12.18 -7.07
CA THR A 447 -18.10 12.41 -5.75
C THR A 447 -19.53 12.95 -5.86
N GLY A 448 -19.79 13.92 -6.74
CA GLY A 448 -21.15 14.46 -6.97
C GLY A 448 -22.14 13.39 -7.42
N PHE A 449 -21.82 12.70 -8.53
CA PHE A 449 -22.60 11.59 -9.06
C PHE A 449 -22.84 10.48 -8.03
N LEU A 450 -21.80 10.06 -7.31
CA LEU A 450 -21.94 9.02 -6.29
C LEU A 450 -22.85 9.46 -5.14
N GLY A 451 -22.81 10.73 -4.74
CA GLY A 451 -23.74 11.29 -3.75
C GLY A 451 -25.20 11.15 -4.18
N GLU A 452 -25.51 11.40 -5.46
CA GLU A 452 -26.87 11.31 -5.98
C GLU A 452 -27.33 9.86 -6.26
N HIS A 453 -26.40 8.96 -6.58
CA HIS A 453 -26.72 7.62 -7.09
C HIS A 453 -26.29 6.46 -6.18
N HIS A 454 -25.74 6.71 -4.99
CA HIS A 454 -25.26 5.68 -4.07
C HIS A 454 -26.32 4.62 -3.75
N GLY A 455 -27.59 5.02 -3.54
CA GLY A 455 -28.67 4.08 -3.23
C GLY A 455 -28.93 3.07 -4.37
N THR A 456 -28.95 3.52 -5.61
CA THR A 456 -29.13 2.64 -6.78
C THR A 456 -27.93 1.72 -6.98
N LEU A 457 -26.71 2.23 -6.79
CA LEU A 457 -25.49 1.43 -6.87
C LEU A 457 -25.43 0.36 -5.77
N LEU A 458 -25.88 0.69 -4.56
CA LEU A 458 -26.04 -0.25 -3.46
C LEU A 458 -27.02 -1.36 -3.82
N ASP A 459 -28.21 -1.01 -4.32
CA ASP A 459 -29.24 -1.98 -4.72
C ASP A 459 -28.74 -2.95 -5.80
N LEU A 460 -27.97 -2.43 -6.77
CA LEU A 460 -27.34 -3.23 -7.83
C LEU A 460 -26.34 -4.24 -7.26
N VAL A 461 -25.46 -3.78 -6.37
CA VAL A 461 -24.46 -4.61 -5.69
C VAL A 461 -25.15 -5.65 -4.81
N GLU A 462 -26.10 -5.25 -3.98
CA GLU A 462 -26.85 -6.14 -3.09
C GLU A 462 -27.59 -7.22 -3.86
N ARG A 463 -28.30 -6.85 -4.94
CA ARG A 463 -29.00 -7.80 -5.82
C ARG A 463 -28.03 -8.83 -6.40
N SER A 464 -26.88 -8.37 -6.89
CA SER A 464 -25.88 -9.20 -7.57
C SER A 464 -25.14 -10.11 -6.58
N LEU A 465 -24.87 -9.64 -5.36
CA LEU A 465 -24.30 -10.46 -4.29
C LEU A 465 -25.29 -11.52 -3.78
N LYS A 466 -26.56 -11.16 -3.58
CA LYS A 466 -27.59 -12.07 -3.04
C LYS A 466 -28.11 -13.08 -4.05
N LYS A 467 -28.36 -12.66 -5.29
CA LYS A 467 -29.04 -13.48 -6.33
C LYS A 467 -28.11 -13.95 -7.44
N GLY A 468 -27.01 -13.26 -7.68
CA GLY A 468 -26.01 -13.64 -8.67
C GLY A 468 -25.28 -14.92 -8.29
N ARG A 469 -24.46 -15.43 -9.22
CA ARG A 469 -23.60 -16.60 -8.99
C ARG A 469 -22.25 -16.40 -9.65
N GLY A 470 -21.19 -16.96 -9.04
CA GLY A 470 -19.86 -17.04 -9.64
C GLY A 470 -19.33 -15.67 -10.04
N ALA A 471 -19.10 -15.46 -11.34
CA ALA A 471 -18.52 -14.23 -11.89
C ALA A 471 -19.35 -12.96 -11.56
N GLU A 472 -20.68 -13.06 -11.45
CA GLU A 472 -21.53 -11.92 -11.10
C GLU A 472 -21.30 -11.46 -9.65
N GLN A 473 -21.17 -12.40 -8.71
CA GLN A 473 -20.86 -12.08 -7.31
C GLN A 473 -19.46 -11.50 -7.17
N VAL A 474 -18.48 -12.00 -7.93
CA VAL A 474 -17.11 -11.46 -7.94
C VAL A 474 -17.10 -10.01 -8.47
N ALA A 475 -17.78 -9.75 -9.58
CA ALA A 475 -17.88 -8.40 -10.15
C ALA A 475 -18.57 -7.44 -9.17
N ALA A 476 -19.66 -7.89 -8.54
CA ALA A 476 -20.39 -7.10 -7.54
C ALA A 476 -19.56 -6.82 -6.28
N ALA A 477 -18.81 -7.81 -5.78
CA ALA A 477 -17.96 -7.64 -4.59
C ALA A 477 -16.82 -6.64 -4.84
N ARG A 478 -16.23 -6.65 -6.04
CA ARG A 478 -15.22 -5.67 -6.46
C ARG A 478 -15.80 -4.25 -6.48
N LEU A 479 -16.96 -4.08 -7.11
CA LEU A 479 -17.66 -2.80 -7.13
C LEU A 479 -18.02 -2.33 -5.72
N ALA A 480 -18.48 -3.25 -4.85
CA ALA A 480 -18.82 -2.96 -3.45
C ALA A 480 -17.64 -2.38 -2.67
N SER A 481 -16.46 -3.01 -2.78
CA SER A 481 -15.24 -2.55 -2.10
C SER A 481 -14.83 -1.16 -2.58
N LEU A 482 -14.95 -0.91 -3.89
CA LEU A 482 -14.60 0.37 -4.47
C LEU A 482 -15.60 1.46 -4.07
N LEU A 483 -16.91 1.17 -4.04
CA LEU A 483 -17.94 2.11 -3.58
C LEU A 483 -17.71 2.55 -2.14
N VAL A 484 -17.37 1.63 -1.23
CA VAL A 484 -17.06 1.96 0.17
C VAL A 484 -15.84 2.88 0.25
N LEU A 485 -14.82 2.66 -0.59
CA LEU A 485 -13.65 3.54 -0.65
C LEU A 485 -14.00 4.91 -1.24
N SER A 486 -14.80 4.96 -2.31
CA SER A 486 -15.17 6.22 -2.98
C SER A 486 -16.15 7.08 -2.17
N LEU A 487 -17.00 6.46 -1.34
CA LEU A 487 -17.97 7.15 -0.46
C LEU A 487 -17.41 7.48 0.93
N SER A 488 -16.16 7.14 1.22
CA SER A 488 -15.57 7.21 2.56
C SER A 488 -15.53 8.61 3.21
N SER A 489 -15.77 9.68 2.45
CA SER A 489 -15.94 11.05 2.96
C SER A 489 -17.40 11.48 3.15
N MET A 490 -18.35 10.58 2.90
CA MET A 490 -19.79 10.85 2.93
C MET A 490 -20.45 10.21 4.16
N PRO A 491 -21.40 10.89 4.83
CA PRO A 491 -22.18 10.32 5.93
C PRO A 491 -22.81 8.95 5.62
N GLU A 492 -23.19 8.75 4.37
CA GLU A 492 -23.91 7.59 3.84
C GLU A 492 -23.04 6.32 3.79
N VAL A 493 -21.72 6.41 3.97
CA VAL A 493 -20.82 5.23 3.91
C VAL A 493 -21.11 4.20 5.01
N GLU A 494 -21.56 4.67 6.18
CA GLU A 494 -21.92 3.80 7.29
C GLU A 494 -23.17 2.98 6.95
N GLU A 495 -24.13 3.56 6.23
CA GLU A 495 -25.34 2.87 5.78
C GLU A 495 -25.00 1.80 4.75
N VAL A 496 -24.14 2.13 3.78
CA VAL A 496 -23.62 1.20 2.77
C VAL A 496 -22.89 0.03 3.44
N TYR A 497 -22.03 0.31 4.42
CA TYR A 497 -21.31 -0.72 5.15
C TYR A 497 -22.24 -1.62 5.96
N GLN A 498 -23.22 -1.05 6.68
CA GLN A 498 -24.19 -1.82 7.47
C GLN A 498 -25.07 -2.71 6.60
N ALA A 499 -25.45 -2.27 5.40
CA ALA A 499 -26.23 -3.06 4.45
C ALA A 499 -25.42 -4.23 3.86
N LEU A 500 -24.15 -3.99 3.51
CA LEU A 500 -23.31 -4.98 2.83
C LEU A 500 -22.65 -5.97 3.77
N CYS A 501 -22.31 -5.57 4.99
CA CYS A 501 -21.55 -6.40 5.94
C CYS A 501 -22.18 -7.80 6.20
N PRO A 502 -23.50 -7.92 6.46
CA PRO A 502 -24.14 -9.23 6.65
C PRO A 502 -24.15 -10.10 5.39
N ILE A 503 -24.07 -9.50 4.21
CA ILE A 503 -24.10 -10.19 2.92
C ILE A 503 -22.70 -10.71 2.60
N LEU A 504 -21.70 -9.84 2.68
CA LEU A 504 -20.30 -10.17 2.43
C LEU A 504 -19.80 -11.27 3.38
N THR A 505 -20.20 -11.23 4.64
CA THR A 505 -19.86 -12.28 5.63
C THR A 505 -20.37 -13.65 5.19
N ARG A 506 -21.59 -13.75 4.64
CA ARG A 506 -22.16 -15.03 4.15
C ARG A 506 -21.53 -15.54 2.85
N CYS A 507 -20.90 -14.66 2.07
CA CYS A 507 -20.21 -15.05 0.83
C CYS A 507 -18.79 -15.58 1.08
N CYS A 508 -18.23 -15.33 2.27
CA CYS A 508 -16.90 -15.81 2.68
C CYS A 508 -16.93 -17.21 3.34
N ASP A 509 -18.09 -17.64 3.84
CA ASP A 509 -18.38 -18.99 4.32
C ASP A 509 -18.82 -19.90 3.15
#